data_AF-A0A2A4QQ76-F1
#
_entry.id   AF-A0A2A4QQ76-F1
#
_cell.length_a   1.000
_cell.length_b   1.000
_cell.length_c   1.000
_cell.angle_alpha   90.00
_cell.angle_beta   90.00
_cell.angle_gamma   90.00
#
_symmetry.space_group_name_H-M   'P 1'
#
loop_
_entity.id
_entity.type
_entity.pdbx_description
1 polymer ?
#
loop_
_entity_poly.entity_id
_entity_poly.type
_entity_poly.pdbx_seq_one_letter_code
_entity_poly.pdbx_strand_id
1 'polypeptide(L)'
;MFFFIRTVCLFLVLFLGLSVAMQKFFVNVVSSDERAIMPTSLTMALPSSLVRTHDTKTGLLLAGRIAQNSRDWAHARANFTALNEKFEGNATTSLRVMTLALGAGDFDQAIKTAEAINTDYLLNDAFKDDGETFDLARLLLVGKLVKEGDIDGAQALIDTLHRGALSSFAKPIMEAILTAGQKD
;
A
#
# COMPACT_ATOMS: atom_id res chain seq x y z
N MET A 1 -2.97 -17.80 -42.19
CA MET A 1 -3.92 -18.00 -41.06
C MET A 1 -3.59 -19.24 -40.21
N PHE A 2 -3.23 -20.39 -40.81
CA PHE A 2 -2.88 -21.63 -40.08
C PHE A 2 -1.69 -21.51 -39.09
N PHE A 3 -0.67 -20.69 -39.41
CA PHE A 3 0.48 -20.50 -38.53
C PHE A 3 0.15 -19.78 -37.22
N PHE A 4 -0.76 -18.81 -37.24
CA PHE A 4 -1.14 -18.05 -36.05
C PHE A 4 -1.85 -18.91 -35.00
N ILE A 5 -2.78 -19.76 -35.45
CA ILE A 5 -3.53 -20.68 -34.57
C ILE A 5 -2.60 -21.70 -33.91
N ARG A 6 -1.63 -22.23 -34.66
CA ARG A 6 -0.65 -23.19 -34.12
C ARG A 6 0.25 -22.57 -33.04
N THR A 7 0.68 -21.32 -33.23
CA THR A 7 1.52 -20.63 -32.25
C THR A 7 0.76 -20.30 -30.96
N VAL A 8 -0.51 -19.87 -31.09
CA VAL A 8 -1.36 -19.59 -29.91
C VAL A 8 -1.66 -20.86 -29.13
N CYS A 9 -1.98 -21.98 -29.78
CA CYS A 9 -2.19 -23.26 -29.11
C CYS A 9 -0.93 -23.75 -28.37
N LEU A 10 0.26 -23.60 -28.97
CA LEU A 10 1.52 -23.97 -28.32
C LEU A 10 1.78 -23.14 -27.05
N PHE A 11 1.52 -21.83 -27.10
CA PHE A 11 1.65 -20.96 -25.94
C PHE A 11 0.67 -21.32 -24.82
N LEU A 12 -0.58 -21.67 -25.19
CA LEU A 12 -1.61 -22.03 -24.22
C LEU A 12 -1.27 -23.35 -23.50
N VAL A 13 -0.77 -24.35 -24.23
CA VAL A 13 -0.31 -25.63 -23.66
C VAL A 13 0.91 -25.42 -22.75
N LEU A 14 1.85 -24.56 -23.17
CA LEU A 14 3.04 -24.26 -22.36
C LEU A 14 2.66 -23.53 -21.06
N PHE A 15 1.74 -22.56 -21.14
CA PHE A 15 1.28 -21.80 -19.98
C PHE A 15 0.50 -22.68 -18.99
N LEU A 16 -0.38 -23.56 -19.48
CA LEU A 16 -1.09 -24.54 -18.65
C LEU A 16 -0.12 -25.53 -17.99
N GLY A 17 0.88 -26.03 -18.74
CA GLY A 17 1.90 -26.92 -18.19
C GLY A 17 2.71 -26.26 -17.07
N LEU A 18 3.13 -25.00 -17.26
CA LEU A 18 3.88 -24.24 -16.28
C LEU A 18 3.06 -23.96 -15.01
N SER A 19 1.77 -23.65 -15.17
CA SER A 19 0.85 -23.40 -14.05
C SER A 19 0.67 -24.65 -13.17
N VAL A 20 0.46 -25.82 -13.79
CA VAL A 20 0.33 -27.10 -13.05
C VAL A 20 1.64 -27.47 -12.35
N ALA A 21 2.79 -27.21 -12.98
CA ALA A 21 4.10 -27.44 -12.38
C ALA A 21 4.34 -26.55 -11.14
N MET A 22 3.98 -25.26 -11.23
CA MET A 22 4.03 -24.33 -10.10
C MET A 22 3.11 -24.77 -8.96
N GLN A 23 1.89 -25.21 -9.26
CA GLN A 23 0.97 -25.67 -8.23
C GLN A 23 1.49 -26.91 -7.50
N LYS A 24 2.07 -27.89 -8.23
CA LYS A 24 2.71 -29.06 -7.60
C LYS A 24 3.96 -28.70 -6.80
N PHE A 25 4.75 -27.75 -7.26
CA PHE A 25 5.91 -27.26 -6.53
C PHE A 25 5.50 -26.62 -5.20
N PHE A 26 4.49 -25.75 -5.21
CA PHE A 26 3.96 -25.15 -3.98
C PHE A 26 3.39 -26.18 -3.00
N VAL A 27 2.62 -27.17 -3.48
CA VAL A 27 2.10 -28.24 -2.61
C VAL A 27 3.23 -29.05 -1.99
N ASN A 28 4.27 -29.43 -2.76
CA ASN A 28 5.39 -30.20 -2.24
C ASN A 28 6.29 -29.38 -1.28
N VAL A 29 6.48 -28.09 -1.53
CA VAL A 29 7.27 -27.22 -0.64
C VAL A 29 6.53 -26.96 0.67
N VAL A 30 5.21 -26.72 0.62
CA VAL A 30 4.39 -26.50 1.83
C VAL A 30 4.20 -27.78 2.64
N SER A 31 4.10 -28.96 2.01
CA SER A 31 3.99 -30.24 2.73
C SER A 31 5.32 -30.75 3.30
N SER A 32 6.46 -30.16 2.90
CA SER A 32 7.78 -30.51 3.46
C SER A 32 8.08 -29.82 4.80
N ASP A 33 7.20 -28.92 5.26
CA ASP A 33 7.34 -28.18 6.53
C ASP A 33 6.50 -28.78 7.68
N GLU A 34 6.10 -30.06 7.58
CA GLU A 34 5.69 -30.86 8.75
C GLU A 34 6.93 -31.36 9.52
N ARG A 35 7.78 -30.42 9.97
CA ARG A 35 8.69 -30.71 11.09
C ARG A 35 7.97 -30.45 12.40
N ALA A 36 7.35 -31.52 12.89
CA ALA A 36 7.25 -31.86 14.31
C ALA A 36 7.11 -30.66 15.27
N ILE A 37 5.87 -30.20 15.44
CA ILE A 37 5.49 -29.48 16.66
C ILE A 37 5.49 -30.51 17.79
N MET A 38 6.65 -30.74 18.41
CA MET A 38 6.67 -31.30 19.76
C MET A 38 6.07 -30.25 20.70
N PRO A 39 5.08 -30.60 21.54
CA PRO A 39 4.62 -29.71 22.58
C PRO A 39 5.70 -29.70 23.66
N THR A 40 6.69 -28.80 23.56
CA THR A 40 7.50 -28.44 24.72
C THR A 40 6.58 -27.71 25.70
N SER A 41 6.11 -28.48 26.67
CA SER A 41 5.45 -28.05 27.88
C SER A 41 6.32 -27.03 28.62
N LEU A 42 6.00 -25.76 28.39
CA LEU A 42 6.11 -24.70 29.39
C LEU A 42 4.85 -23.85 29.26
N THR A 43 3.72 -24.48 29.56
CA THR A 43 2.49 -23.81 29.96
C THR A 43 2.74 -23.11 31.30
N MET A 44 3.47 -21.99 31.28
CA MET A 44 3.02 -20.86 32.06
C MET A 44 1.76 -20.38 31.35
N ALA A 45 0.61 -20.84 31.83
CA ALA A 45 -0.67 -20.23 31.52
C ALA A 45 -0.60 -18.79 32.02
N LEU A 46 -0.08 -17.89 31.18
CA LEU A 46 -0.32 -16.47 31.33
C LEU A 46 -1.85 -16.31 31.31
N PRO A 47 -2.46 -15.76 32.37
CA PRO A 47 -3.89 -15.55 32.37
C PRO A 47 -4.22 -14.67 31.16
N SER A 48 -5.23 -15.08 30.40
CA SER A 48 -5.73 -14.36 29.21
C SER A 48 -6.18 -12.91 29.51
N SER A 49 -6.20 -12.51 30.79
CA SER A 49 -6.37 -11.14 31.25
C SER A 49 -5.15 -10.23 31.04
N LEU A 50 -4.02 -10.75 30.55
CA LEU A 50 -2.80 -9.99 30.26
C LEU A 50 -2.39 -10.00 28.78
N VAL A 51 -3.31 -10.29 27.86
CA VAL A 51 -3.21 -9.69 26.51
C VAL A 51 -3.46 -8.20 26.70
N ARG A 52 -2.46 -7.49 27.24
CA ARG A 52 -2.46 -6.03 27.23
C ARG A 52 -2.55 -5.66 25.76
N THR A 53 -3.70 -5.16 25.33
CA THR A 53 -3.78 -4.32 24.15
C THR A 53 -2.64 -3.33 24.29
N HIS A 54 -1.72 -3.37 23.33
CA HIS A 54 -0.54 -2.52 23.36
C HIS A 54 -0.97 -1.09 23.03
N ASP A 55 -1.82 -0.48 23.85
CA ASP A 55 -2.45 0.83 23.64
C ASP A 55 -1.49 2.00 23.86
N THR A 56 -0.23 1.71 24.21
CA THR A 56 0.82 2.72 24.28
C THR A 56 1.33 3.04 22.88
N LYS A 57 1.74 4.29 22.65
CA LYS A 57 2.32 4.76 21.37
C LYS A 57 3.44 3.83 20.86
N THR A 58 4.37 3.46 21.74
CA THR A 58 5.49 2.57 21.43
C THR A 58 5.01 1.14 21.14
N GLY A 59 4.00 0.68 21.87
CA GLY A 59 3.41 -0.65 21.69
C GLY A 59 2.79 -0.82 20.31
N LEU A 60 1.93 0.11 19.88
CA LEU A 60 1.32 0.10 18.54
C LEU A 60 2.37 0.21 17.43
N LEU A 61 3.38 1.08 17.62
CA LEU A 61 4.47 1.23 16.66
C LEU A 61 5.28 -0.08 16.48
N LEU A 62 5.63 -0.73 17.59
CA LEU A 62 6.41 -1.97 17.56
C LEU A 62 5.58 -3.13 17.00
N ALA A 63 4.32 -3.27 17.44
CA ALA A 63 3.41 -4.29 16.91
C ALA A 63 3.19 -4.12 15.41
N GLY A 64 3.00 -2.89 14.93
CA GLY A 64 2.89 -2.58 13.50
C GLY A 64 4.15 -2.96 12.72
N ARG A 65 5.36 -2.68 13.25
CA ARG A 65 6.63 -3.06 12.61
C ARG A 65 6.87 -4.57 12.59
N ILE A 66 6.53 -5.27 13.67
CA ILE A 66 6.64 -6.74 13.74
C ILE A 66 5.72 -7.36 12.69
N ALA A 67 4.46 -6.93 12.63
CA ALA A 67 3.50 -7.39 11.64
C ALA A 67 3.98 -7.08 10.20
N GLN A 68 4.56 -5.91 9.96
CA GLN A 68 5.14 -5.56 8.66
C GLN A 68 6.28 -6.50 8.27
N ASN A 69 7.19 -6.80 9.22
CA ASN A 69 8.30 -7.72 8.99
C ASN A 69 7.85 -9.17 8.78
N SER A 70 6.74 -9.59 9.41
CA SER A 70 6.12 -10.90 9.19
C SER A 70 5.22 -10.95 7.95
N ARG A 71 5.17 -9.86 7.16
CA ARG A 71 4.28 -9.71 5.98
C ARG A 71 2.79 -9.81 6.31
N ASP A 72 2.43 -9.54 7.55
CA ASP A 72 1.07 -9.46 8.02
C ASP A 72 0.54 -8.03 7.83
N TRP A 73 0.16 -7.72 6.60
CA TRP A 73 -0.25 -6.37 6.19
C TRP A 73 -1.54 -5.92 6.88
N ALA A 74 -2.43 -6.87 7.21
CA ALA A 74 -3.70 -6.57 7.89
C ALA A 74 -3.44 -6.12 9.33
N HIS A 75 -2.64 -6.88 10.09
CA HIS A 75 -2.28 -6.49 11.45
C HIS A 75 -1.38 -5.24 11.47
N ALA A 76 -0.48 -5.07 10.48
CA ALA A 76 0.30 -3.85 10.36
C ALA A 76 -0.61 -2.63 10.18
N ARG A 77 -1.57 -2.70 9.24
CA ARG A 77 -2.53 -1.62 8.98
C ARG A 77 -3.35 -1.29 10.23
N ALA A 78 -3.89 -2.29 10.91
CA ALA A 78 -4.69 -2.08 12.12
C ALA A 78 -3.90 -1.34 13.21
N ASN A 79 -2.67 -1.77 13.48
CA ASN A 79 -1.81 -1.13 14.49
C ASN A 79 -1.40 0.29 14.11
N PHE A 80 -1.03 0.54 12.85
CA PHE A 80 -0.66 1.90 12.41
C PHE A 80 -1.87 2.84 12.32
N THR A 81 -3.06 2.33 11.97
CA THR A 81 -4.30 3.12 11.97
C THR A 81 -4.64 3.52 13.40
N ALA A 82 -4.64 2.56 14.34
CA ALA A 82 -4.87 2.84 15.75
C ALA A 82 -3.83 3.81 16.33
N LEU A 83 -2.57 3.71 15.89
CA LEU A 83 -1.51 4.65 16.29
C LEU A 83 -1.81 6.07 15.84
N ASN A 84 -2.33 6.23 14.62
CA ASN A 84 -2.64 7.52 14.01
C ASN A 84 -3.92 8.16 14.58
N GLU A 85 -4.90 7.35 14.97
CA GLU A 85 -6.16 7.81 15.56
C GLU A 85 -6.00 8.19 17.04
N LYS A 86 -5.23 7.40 17.82
CA LYS A 86 -5.08 7.62 19.27
C LYS A 86 -4.04 8.66 19.64
N PHE A 87 -3.02 8.82 18.82
CA PHE A 87 -1.96 9.79 19.04
C PHE A 87 -1.89 10.64 17.81
N GLU A 88 -1.93 11.98 17.96
CA GLU A 88 -1.72 12.92 16.85
C GLU A 88 -0.58 12.39 15.98
N GLY A 89 -0.97 11.99 14.77
CA GLY A 89 -0.14 11.21 13.86
C GLY A 89 1.16 11.95 13.58
N ASN A 90 2.20 11.21 13.21
CA ASN A 90 3.32 11.81 12.50
C ASN A 90 3.04 11.63 11.00
N ALA A 91 3.40 12.61 10.17
CA ALA A 91 3.30 12.57 8.71
C ALA A 91 3.77 11.21 8.12
N THR A 92 4.86 10.68 8.66
CA THR A 92 5.43 9.38 8.24
C THR A 92 4.55 8.18 8.60
N THR A 93 3.86 8.23 9.74
CA THR A 93 2.86 7.20 10.12
C THR A 93 1.64 7.29 9.23
N SER A 94 1.14 8.50 8.97
CA SER A 94 0.01 8.70 8.05
C SER A 94 0.32 8.18 6.64
N LEU A 95 1.53 8.43 6.12
CA LEU A 95 1.95 7.88 4.84
C LEU A 95 2.00 6.35 4.83
N ARG A 96 2.48 5.74 5.93
CA ARG A 96 2.44 4.27 6.08
C ARG A 96 1.02 3.73 6.10
N VAL A 97 0.10 4.37 6.81
CA VAL A 97 -1.32 3.99 6.80
C VAL A 97 -1.89 4.09 5.39
N MET A 98 -1.62 5.18 4.68
CA MET A 98 -2.05 5.39 3.30
C MET A 98 -1.52 4.31 2.36
N THR A 99 -0.22 4.02 2.40
CA THR A 99 0.42 3.01 1.54
C THR A 99 -0.07 1.59 1.84
N LEU A 100 -0.32 1.27 3.11
CA LEU A 100 -0.92 -0.02 3.50
C LEU A 100 -2.38 -0.13 3.05
N ALA A 101 -3.16 0.96 3.10
CA ALA A 101 -4.53 0.98 2.57
C ALA A 101 -4.55 0.80 1.05
N LEU A 102 -3.68 1.51 0.32
CA LEU A 102 -3.44 1.32 -1.11
C LEU A 102 -3.07 -0.13 -1.46
N GLY A 103 -2.13 -0.72 -0.73
CA GLY A 103 -1.70 -2.12 -0.95
C GLY A 103 -2.79 -3.14 -0.65
N ALA A 104 -3.74 -2.81 0.23
CA ALA A 104 -4.91 -3.63 0.52
C ALA A 104 -6.07 -3.41 -0.47
N GLY A 105 -5.95 -2.47 -1.42
CA GLY A 105 -7.02 -2.09 -2.34
C GLY A 105 -8.11 -1.21 -1.73
N ASP A 106 -7.90 -0.69 -0.52
CA ASP A 106 -8.83 0.23 0.14
C ASP A 106 -8.51 1.68 -0.28
N PHE A 107 -8.99 2.04 -1.46
CA PHE A 107 -8.76 3.36 -2.05
C PHE A 107 -9.45 4.48 -1.26
N ASP A 108 -10.61 4.21 -0.66
CA ASP A 108 -11.36 5.22 0.10
C ASP A 108 -10.59 5.64 1.36
N GLN A 109 -10.06 4.67 2.12
CA GLN A 109 -9.22 4.99 3.27
C GLN A 109 -7.90 5.64 2.85
N ALA A 110 -7.29 5.19 1.74
CA ALA A 110 -6.06 5.81 1.23
C ALA A 110 -6.30 7.28 0.88
N ILE A 111 -7.40 7.60 0.20
CA ILE A 111 -7.78 8.98 -0.17
C ILE A 111 -8.00 9.82 1.09
N LYS A 112 -8.80 9.34 2.04
CA LYS A 112 -9.05 10.04 3.30
C LYS A 112 -7.75 10.36 4.04
N THR A 113 -6.81 9.42 4.04
CA THR A 113 -5.50 9.63 4.67
C THR A 113 -4.64 10.62 3.88
N ALA A 114 -4.70 10.60 2.55
CA ALA A 114 -3.99 11.56 1.70
C ALA A 114 -4.51 12.99 1.87
N GLU A 115 -5.82 13.17 2.05
CA GLU A 115 -6.43 14.49 2.34
C GLU A 115 -5.99 15.02 3.71
N ALA A 116 -5.96 14.15 4.73
CA ALA A 116 -5.42 14.50 6.04
C ALA A 116 -3.94 14.90 5.94
N ILE A 117 -3.13 14.15 5.17
CA ILE A 117 -1.73 14.51 4.92
C ILE A 117 -1.62 15.89 4.24
N ASN A 118 -2.46 16.15 3.24
CA ASN A 118 -2.44 17.41 2.52
C ASN A 118 -2.80 18.60 3.42
N THR A 119 -3.82 18.45 4.26
CA THR A 119 -4.29 19.49 5.17
C THR A 119 -3.31 19.73 6.32
N ASP A 120 -2.84 18.66 6.96
CA ASP A 120 -2.08 18.74 8.21
C ASP A 120 -0.58 19.00 7.99
N TYR A 121 -0.05 18.63 6.81
CA TYR A 121 1.41 18.67 6.57
C TYR A 121 1.79 19.47 5.33
N LEU A 122 1.11 19.28 4.19
CA LEU A 122 1.52 19.93 2.94
C LEU A 122 1.19 21.42 2.89
N LEU A 123 0.17 21.87 3.63
CA LEU A 123 -0.16 23.30 3.77
C LEU A 123 0.68 23.99 4.86
N ASN A 124 1.37 23.24 5.72
CA ASN A 124 2.21 23.79 6.77
C ASN A 124 3.64 24.01 6.27
N ASP A 125 4.12 25.26 6.35
CA ASP A 125 5.45 25.67 5.87
C ASP A 125 6.63 24.88 6.48
N ALA A 126 6.42 24.24 7.63
CA ALA A 126 7.41 23.44 8.34
C ALA A 126 7.85 22.15 7.61
N PHE A 127 7.05 21.65 6.66
CA PHE A 127 7.31 20.38 5.95
C PHE A 127 7.60 20.54 4.46
N LYS A 128 7.83 21.78 3.99
CA LYS A 128 8.11 22.06 2.57
C LYS A 128 9.37 21.36 2.06
N ASP A 129 10.39 21.15 2.89
CA ASP A 129 11.64 20.51 2.49
C ASP A 129 11.54 18.97 2.36
N ASP A 130 10.58 18.32 3.05
CA ASP A 130 10.35 16.87 2.95
C ASP A 130 9.32 16.51 1.86
N GLY A 131 8.99 17.46 1.00
CA GLY A 131 7.86 17.38 0.08
C GLY A 131 7.90 16.22 -0.93
N GLU A 132 9.10 15.72 -1.30
CA GLU A 132 9.23 14.51 -2.14
C GLU A 132 8.59 13.28 -1.49
N THR A 133 8.64 13.19 -0.16
CA THR A 133 8.07 12.07 0.60
C THR A 133 6.56 11.98 0.41
N PHE A 134 5.89 13.12 0.25
CA PHE A 134 4.43 13.21 0.16
C PHE A 134 3.91 13.31 -1.27
N ASP A 135 4.78 13.29 -2.28
CA ASP A 135 4.37 13.34 -3.68
C ASP A 135 3.48 12.14 -4.07
N LEU A 136 3.63 10.98 -3.42
CA LEU A 136 2.71 9.85 -3.60
C LEU A 136 1.29 10.18 -3.15
N ALA A 137 1.13 10.89 -2.02
CA ALA A 137 -0.18 11.31 -1.53
C ALA A 137 -0.81 12.32 -2.49
N ARG A 138 -0.01 13.25 -3.03
CA ARG A 138 -0.45 14.21 -4.06
C ARG A 138 -0.92 13.51 -5.32
N LEU A 139 -0.15 12.56 -5.85
CA LEU A 139 -0.55 11.79 -7.03
C LEU A 139 -1.86 11.04 -6.84
N LEU A 140 -2.10 10.49 -5.64
CA LEU A 140 -3.37 9.87 -5.31
C LEU A 140 -4.53 10.87 -5.37
N LEU A 141 -4.33 12.08 -4.83
CA LEU A 141 -5.34 13.16 -4.88
C LEU A 141 -5.58 13.66 -6.32
N VAL A 142 -4.55 13.75 -7.15
CA VAL A 142 -4.72 14.05 -8.58
C VAL A 142 -5.62 13.01 -9.24
N GLY A 143 -5.38 11.72 -8.99
CA GLY A 143 -6.22 10.64 -9.51
C GLY A 143 -7.68 10.74 -9.04
N LYS A 144 -7.91 11.16 -7.79
CA LYS A 144 -9.26 11.46 -7.28
C LYS A 144 -9.91 12.60 -8.05
N LEU A 145 -9.23 13.73 -8.20
CA LEU A 145 -9.76 14.93 -8.88
C LEU A 145 -10.07 14.66 -10.35
N VAL A 146 -9.22 13.89 -11.04
CA VAL A 146 -9.48 13.42 -12.41
C VAL A 146 -10.75 12.57 -12.48
N LYS A 147 -10.95 11.66 -11.53
CA LYS A 147 -12.17 10.83 -11.45
C LYS A 147 -13.43 11.69 -11.19
N GLU A 148 -13.29 12.77 -10.44
CA GLU A 148 -14.38 13.70 -10.11
C GLU A 148 -14.64 14.74 -11.21
N GLY A 149 -13.78 14.82 -12.23
CA GLY A 149 -13.88 15.77 -13.33
C GLY A 149 -13.31 17.16 -13.02
N ASP A 150 -12.65 17.34 -11.88
CA ASP A 150 -11.96 18.59 -11.52
C ASP A 150 -10.55 18.59 -12.11
N ILE A 151 -10.48 18.92 -13.40
CA ILE A 151 -9.24 18.95 -14.17
C ILE A 151 -8.34 20.10 -13.74
N ASP A 152 -8.91 21.25 -13.39
CA ASP A 152 -8.16 22.45 -12.97
C ASP A 152 -7.49 22.23 -11.61
N GLY A 153 -8.22 21.65 -10.65
CA GLY A 153 -7.67 21.25 -9.35
C GLY A 153 -6.57 20.19 -9.49
N ALA A 154 -6.76 19.22 -10.38
CA ALA A 154 -5.76 18.18 -10.65
C ALA A 154 -4.46 18.77 -11.24
N GLN A 155 -4.57 19.71 -12.18
CA GLN A 155 -3.42 20.40 -12.78
C GLN A 155 -2.64 21.20 -11.73
N ALA A 156 -3.34 21.98 -10.90
CA ALA A 156 -2.71 22.76 -9.84
C ALA A 156 -1.92 21.87 -8.88
N LEU A 157 -2.46 20.69 -8.54
CA LEU A 157 -1.81 19.77 -7.61
C LEU A 157 -0.59 19.07 -8.24
N ILE A 158 -0.61 18.75 -9.54
CA ILE A 158 0.55 18.25 -10.29
C ILE A 158 1.69 19.26 -10.32
N ASP A 159 1.38 20.54 -10.43
CA ASP A 159 2.41 21.59 -10.48
C ASP A 159 3.12 21.81 -9.15
N THR A 160 2.52 21.34 -8.04
CA THR A 160 3.17 21.35 -6.72
C THR A 160 4.10 20.16 -6.48
N LEU A 161 4.17 19.18 -7.38
CA LEU A 161 5.04 18.00 -7.23
C LEU A 161 6.52 18.41 -7.26
N HIS A 162 7.32 17.86 -6.34
CA HIS A 162 8.76 18.10 -6.31
C HIS A 162 9.45 17.35 -7.46
N ARG A 163 10.65 17.77 -7.85
CA ARG A 163 11.42 17.08 -8.91
C ARG A 163 12.13 15.85 -8.36
N GLY A 164 11.39 14.76 -8.22
CA GLY A 164 11.90 13.45 -7.82
C GLY A 164 11.71 12.37 -8.90
N ALA A 165 12.22 11.17 -8.64
CA ALA A 165 12.06 10.03 -9.54
C ALA A 165 10.57 9.71 -9.81
N LEU A 166 9.73 9.78 -8.78
CA LEU A 166 8.30 9.49 -8.88
C LEU A 166 7.56 10.52 -9.75
N SER A 167 7.82 11.82 -9.55
CA SER A 167 7.18 12.86 -10.36
C SER A 167 7.70 12.86 -11.79
N SER A 168 8.99 12.58 -12.02
CA SER A 168 9.54 12.48 -13.38
C SER A 168 8.88 11.39 -14.23
N PHE A 169 8.43 10.32 -13.60
CA PHE A 169 7.68 9.24 -14.25
C PHE A 169 6.19 9.52 -14.34
N ALA A 170 5.58 9.93 -13.22
CA ALA A 170 4.12 10.06 -13.12
C ALA A 170 3.59 11.34 -13.77
N LYS A 171 4.29 12.47 -13.66
CA LYS A 171 3.85 13.78 -14.19
C LYS A 171 3.48 13.72 -15.67
N PRO A 172 4.32 13.23 -16.60
CA PRO A 172 3.96 13.22 -18.03
C PRO A 172 2.75 12.32 -18.34
N ILE A 173 2.56 11.23 -17.59
CA ILE A 173 1.40 10.34 -17.75
C ILE A 173 0.13 11.08 -17.29
N MET A 174 0.18 11.73 -16.13
CA MET A 174 -0.97 12.46 -15.60
C MET A 174 -1.32 13.68 -16.45
N GLU A 175 -0.33 14.43 -16.96
CA GLU A 175 -0.54 15.52 -17.92
C GLU A 175 -1.18 15.04 -19.23
N ALA A 176 -0.78 13.87 -19.74
CA ALA A 176 -1.39 13.27 -20.91
C ALA A 176 -2.87 12.89 -20.67
N ILE A 177 -3.20 12.41 -19.48
CA ILE A 177 -4.58 12.09 -19.08
C ILE A 177 -5.41 13.37 -18.95
N LEU A 178 -4.87 14.42 -18.32
CA LEU A 178 -5.57 15.69 -18.17
C LEU A 178 -5.84 16.37 -19.52
N THR A 179 -4.85 16.40 -20.41
CA THR A 179 -5.02 16.94 -21.76
C THR A 179 -6.00 16.15 -22.64
N ALA A 180 -6.13 14.84 -22.39
CA ALA A 180 -7.19 14.05 -23.01
C ALA A 180 -8.57 14.41 -22.43
N GLY A 181 -8.69 14.57 -21.12
CA GLY A 181 -9.93 14.94 -20.45
C GLY A 181 -10.44 16.36 -20.74
N GLN A 182 -9.56 17.29 -21.15
CA GLN A 182 -9.95 18.65 -21.57
C GLN A 182 -10.54 18.73 -22.98
N LYS A 183 -10.43 17.67 -23.79
CA LYS A 183 -10.87 17.66 -25.18
C LYS A 183 -12.30 17.16 -25.38
N ASP A 184 -12.94 16.67 -24.33
CA ASP A 184 -14.35 16.30 -24.30
C ASP A 184 -15.21 17.43 -23.72
#